data_AF-D0KQM0-F1
#
_entry.id   AF-D0KQM0-F1
#
_cell.length_a   1.000
_cell.length_b   1.000
_cell.length_c   1.000
_cell.angle_alpha   90.00
_cell.angle_beta   90.00
_cell.angle_gamma   90.00
#
_symmetry.space_group_name_H-M   'P 1'
#
loop_
_entity.id
_entity.type
_entity.pdbx_description
1 polymer ?
#
loop_
_entity_poly.entity_id
_entity_poly.type
_entity_poly.pdbx_seq_one_letter_code
_entity_poly.pdbx_strand_id
1 'polypeptide(L)'
;MSLNILFLEFILASSFLLIISTVLQFYLESKLPGLTKDLDKVVFLAKLGALLSLIKLLSSDKISDILEGTMIAGPLNIKIEELKNYISANWDSLKGYISILNEKIKDVDRIIFLSKEVSVTMSHIVNENKISLVLLFCSSLFLLLNFVGIAFLFSGLAFGILAIAIASSLNCVKYVDELKDFFSKYA
;
A
#
# COMPACT_ATOMS: atom_id res chain seq x y z
N MET A 1 -30.10 -8.03 37.94
CA MET A 1 -29.05 -9.08 37.85
C MET A 1 -28.59 -9.30 36.41
N SER A 2 -29.50 -9.37 35.41
CA SER A 2 -29.13 -9.51 33.99
C SER A 2 -28.34 -8.33 33.40
N LEU A 3 -28.65 -7.09 33.78
CA LEU A 3 -27.99 -5.89 33.25
C LEU A 3 -26.48 -5.85 33.56
N ASN A 4 -26.08 -6.24 34.77
CA ASN A 4 -24.67 -6.27 35.18
C ASN A 4 -23.88 -7.37 34.47
N ILE A 5 -24.55 -8.46 34.06
CA ILE A 5 -23.92 -9.55 33.30
C ILE A 5 -23.62 -9.07 31.87
N LEU A 6 -24.58 -8.42 31.21
CA LEU A 6 -24.38 -7.81 29.89
C LEU A 6 -23.24 -6.77 29.87
N PHE A 7 -23.14 -5.95 30.91
CA PHE A 7 -22.04 -4.98 31.04
C PHE A 7 -20.67 -5.65 31.15
N LEU A 8 -20.59 -6.74 31.92
CA LEU A 8 -19.34 -7.48 32.10
C LEU A 8 -18.93 -8.19 30.81
N GLU A 9 -19.88 -8.80 30.10
CA GLU A 9 -19.65 -9.44 28.80
C GLU A 9 -19.08 -8.45 27.78
N PHE A 10 -19.62 -7.24 27.75
CA PHE A 10 -19.16 -6.20 26.82
C PHE A 10 -17.72 -5.72 27.14
N ILE A 11 -17.38 -5.61 28.43
CA ILE A 11 -16.01 -5.24 28.86
C ILE A 11 -14.99 -6.33 28.54
N LEU A 12 -15.39 -7.59 28.70
CA LEU A 12 -14.61 -8.75 28.29
C LEU A 12 -14.41 -8.79 26.77
N ALA A 13 -15.45 -8.48 25.99
CA ALA A 13 -15.37 -8.43 24.53
C ALA A 13 -14.32 -7.42 24.04
N SER A 14 -14.31 -6.20 24.59
CA SER A 14 -13.31 -5.18 24.23
C SER A 14 -11.89 -5.64 24.59
N SER A 15 -11.71 -6.29 25.74
CA SER A 15 -10.41 -6.82 26.16
C SER A 15 -9.93 -7.95 25.24
N PHE A 16 -10.84 -8.82 24.80
CA PHE A 16 -10.54 -9.87 23.82
C PHE A 16 -10.15 -9.30 22.45
N LEU A 17 -10.83 -8.25 21.99
CA LEU A 17 -10.46 -7.55 20.75
C LEU A 17 -9.07 -6.93 20.84
N LEU A 18 -8.67 -6.39 22.00
CA LEU A 18 -7.32 -5.87 22.19
C LEU A 18 -6.27 -6.97 22.01
N ILE A 19 -6.51 -8.18 22.54
CA ILE A 19 -5.62 -9.32 22.36
C ILE A 19 -5.48 -9.65 20.87
N ILE A 20 -6.59 -9.76 20.13
CA ILE A 20 -6.58 -10.04 18.69
C ILE A 20 -5.79 -8.96 17.94
N SER A 21 -6.09 -7.69 18.20
CA SER A 21 -5.42 -6.56 17.55
C SER A 21 -3.92 -6.54 17.84
N THR A 22 -3.51 -6.87 19.06
CA THR A 22 -2.09 -6.92 19.45
C THR A 22 -1.36 -8.08 18.78
N VAL A 23 -2.01 -9.25 18.65
CA VAL A 23 -1.45 -10.39 17.92
C VAL A 23 -1.25 -10.05 16.44
N LEU A 24 -2.23 -9.39 15.81
CA LEU A 24 -2.11 -8.91 14.43
C LEU A 24 -1.00 -7.88 14.27
N GLN A 25 -0.91 -6.92 15.20
CA GLN A 25 0.16 -5.93 15.24
C GLN A 25 1.54 -6.61 15.31
N PHE A 26 1.72 -7.56 16.22
CA PHE A 26 2.97 -8.30 16.36
C PHE A 26 3.33 -9.09 15.11
N TYR A 27 2.35 -9.73 14.48
CA TYR A 27 2.55 -10.42 13.20
C TYR A 27 3.05 -9.45 12.12
N LEU A 28 2.44 -8.27 11.99
CA LEU A 28 2.87 -7.24 11.04
C LEU A 28 4.28 -6.70 11.36
N GLU A 29 4.58 -6.40 12.62
CA GLU A 29 5.91 -5.93 13.08
C GLU A 29 7.01 -6.96 12.84
N SER A 30 6.70 -8.26 12.93
CA SER A 30 7.68 -9.31 12.64
C SER A 30 8.03 -9.41 11.15
N LYS A 31 7.08 -9.05 10.26
CA LYS A 31 7.22 -9.19 8.81
C LYS A 31 7.81 -7.92 8.17
N LEU A 32 7.49 -6.74 8.69
CA LEU A 32 7.90 -5.44 8.14
C LEU A 32 9.42 -5.23 7.98
N PRO A 33 10.29 -5.53 8.97
CA PRO A 33 11.72 -5.26 8.90
C PRO A 33 12.43 -5.96 7.75
N GLY A 34 11.93 -7.14 7.35
CA GLY A 34 12.41 -7.86 6.18
C GLY A 34 12.07 -7.14 4.88
N LEU A 35 10.86 -6.57 4.77
CA LEU A 35 10.45 -5.83 3.57
C LEU A 35 11.06 -4.44 3.50
N THR A 36 11.20 -3.70 4.61
CA THR A 36 11.77 -2.34 4.58
C THR A 36 13.26 -2.32 4.27
N LYS A 37 14.03 -3.32 4.71
CA LYS A 37 15.47 -3.40 4.44
C LYS A 37 15.77 -3.55 2.95
N ASP A 38 14.92 -4.28 2.22
CA ASP A 38 15.10 -4.54 0.79
C ASP A 38 14.30 -3.56 -0.09
N LEU A 39 13.45 -2.72 0.49
CA LEU A 39 12.56 -1.81 -0.25
C LEU A 39 13.34 -0.85 -1.14
N ASP A 40 14.37 -0.19 -0.61
CA ASP A 40 15.19 0.75 -1.40
C ASP A 40 15.84 0.04 -2.59
N LYS A 41 16.27 -1.21 -2.38
CA LYS A 41 16.84 -2.06 -3.42
C LYS A 41 15.80 -2.41 -4.49
N VAL A 42 14.59 -2.81 -4.10
CA VAL A 42 13.53 -3.17 -5.06
C VAL A 42 12.99 -1.96 -5.79
N VAL A 43 12.81 -0.81 -5.12
CA VAL A 43 12.45 0.44 -5.78
C VAL A 43 13.55 0.85 -6.78
N PHE A 44 14.82 0.70 -6.43
CA PHE A 44 15.93 0.95 -7.35
C PHE A 44 15.89 0.00 -8.55
N LEU A 45 15.72 -1.30 -8.34
CA LEU A 45 15.65 -2.29 -9.43
C LEU A 45 14.44 -2.07 -10.35
N ALA A 46 13.29 -1.71 -9.79
CA ALA A 46 12.09 -1.39 -10.57
C ALA A 46 12.30 -0.11 -11.41
N LYS A 47 12.89 0.95 -10.82
CA LYS A 47 13.28 2.17 -11.55
C LYS A 47 14.30 1.88 -12.65
N LEU A 48 15.30 1.06 -12.37
CA LEU A 48 16.28 0.62 -13.35
C LEU A 48 15.61 -0.17 -14.49
N GLY A 49 14.66 -1.05 -14.16
CA GLY A 49 13.88 -1.81 -15.13
C GLY A 49 13.03 -0.92 -16.04
N ALA A 50 12.43 0.14 -15.51
CA ALA A 50 11.71 1.15 -16.29
C ALA A 50 12.66 1.97 -17.17
N LEU A 51 13.81 2.38 -16.63
CA LEU A 51 14.84 3.12 -17.37
C LEU A 51 15.43 2.29 -18.51
N LEU A 52 15.69 1.00 -18.30
CA LEU A 52 16.13 0.08 -19.35
C LEU A 52 15.06 -0.09 -20.43
N SER A 53 13.79 -0.16 -20.05
CA SER A 53 12.68 -0.19 -21.02
C SER A 53 12.56 1.11 -21.82
N LEU A 54 12.82 2.27 -21.20
CA LEU A 54 12.88 3.56 -21.88
C LEU A 54 14.09 3.62 -22.83
N ILE A 55 15.27 3.17 -22.39
CA ILE A 55 16.45 3.10 -23.25
C ILE A 55 16.16 2.19 -24.45
N LYS A 56 15.56 1.02 -24.23
CA LYS A 56 15.20 0.08 -25.31
C LYS A 56 14.16 0.67 -26.27
N LEU A 57 13.22 1.48 -25.77
CA LEU A 57 12.29 2.24 -26.59
C LEU A 57 13.04 3.24 -27.48
N LEU A 58 13.92 4.05 -26.88
CA LEU A 58 14.66 5.10 -27.59
C LEU A 58 15.75 4.57 -28.52
N SER A 59 16.35 3.41 -28.20
CA SER A 59 17.37 2.74 -29.00
C SER A 59 16.80 1.77 -30.02
N SER A 60 15.48 1.65 -30.13
CA SER A 60 14.86 0.83 -31.17
C SER A 60 15.06 1.55 -32.50
N ASP A 61 15.72 0.90 -33.47
CA ASP A 61 15.94 1.44 -34.82
C ASP A 61 14.65 2.06 -35.39
N LYS A 62 13.52 1.35 -35.27
CA LYS A 62 12.21 1.86 -35.70
C LYS A 62 11.76 3.16 -35.03
N ILE A 63 12.09 3.36 -33.75
CA ILE A 63 11.66 4.55 -32.99
C ILE A 63 12.64 5.69 -33.22
N SER A 64 13.93 5.38 -33.33
CA SER A 64 14.97 6.32 -33.78
C SER A 64 14.63 6.84 -35.17
N ASP A 65 14.29 5.97 -36.13
CA ASP A 65 13.89 6.33 -37.49
C ASP A 65 12.61 7.18 -37.52
N ILE A 66 11.63 6.87 -36.65
CA ILE A 66 10.40 7.68 -36.51
C ILE A 66 10.71 9.06 -35.92
N LEU A 67 11.56 9.15 -34.88
CA LEU A 67 11.95 10.39 -34.21
C LEU A 67 12.83 11.28 -35.09
N GLU A 68 13.83 10.70 -35.75
CA GLU A 68 14.66 11.37 -36.75
C GLU A 68 13.81 11.80 -37.94
N GLY A 69 12.97 10.91 -38.47
CA GLY A 69 12.05 11.22 -39.56
C GLY A 69 11.08 12.37 -39.21
N THR A 70 10.56 12.43 -37.99
CA THR A 70 9.70 13.53 -37.52
C THR A 70 10.47 14.82 -37.26
N MET A 71 11.67 14.77 -36.65
CA MET A 71 12.51 15.95 -36.42
C MET A 71 13.07 16.54 -37.73
N ILE A 72 13.38 15.70 -38.72
CA ILE A 72 13.91 16.10 -40.02
C ILE A 72 12.78 16.54 -40.98
N ALA A 73 11.57 15.99 -40.85
CA ALA A 73 10.41 16.37 -41.67
C ALA A 73 9.97 17.82 -41.50
N GLY A 74 10.13 18.40 -40.30
CA GLY A 74 9.83 19.81 -40.02
C GLY A 74 10.64 20.78 -40.90
N PRO A 75 11.98 20.72 -40.89
CA PRO A 75 12.83 21.58 -41.72
C PRO A 75 12.88 21.19 -43.22
N LEU A 76 12.61 19.93 -43.60
CA LEU A 76 12.72 19.48 -45.01
C LEU A 76 11.42 19.54 -45.82
N ASN A 77 10.32 20.03 -45.25
CA ASN A 77 9.03 20.18 -45.95
C ASN A 77 8.54 18.85 -46.58
N ILE A 78 8.83 17.72 -45.92
CA ILE A 78 8.39 16.38 -46.34
C ILE A 78 6.87 16.34 -46.27
N LYS A 79 6.22 15.72 -47.28
CA LYS A 79 4.76 15.63 -47.34
C LYS A 79 4.23 14.92 -46.10
N ILE A 80 3.39 15.62 -45.34
CA ILE A 80 2.75 15.14 -44.11
C ILE A 80 2.07 13.78 -44.29
N GLU A 81 1.53 13.49 -45.48
CA GLU A 81 0.92 12.20 -45.84
C GLU A 81 1.88 11.01 -45.78
N GLU A 82 3.14 11.17 -46.20
CA GLU A 82 4.14 10.10 -46.19
C GLU A 82 4.60 9.79 -44.76
N LEU A 83 4.81 10.85 -43.96
CA LEU A 83 5.10 10.74 -42.53
C LEU A 83 3.94 10.06 -41.78
N LYS A 84 2.69 10.41 -42.10
CA LYS A 84 1.48 9.81 -41.51
C LYS A 84 1.36 8.33 -41.84
N ASN A 85 1.63 7.92 -43.08
CA ASN A 85 1.61 6.52 -43.48
C ASN A 85 2.72 5.72 -42.78
N TYR A 86 3.92 6.29 -42.65
CA TYR A 86 5.04 5.65 -41.96
C TYR A 86 4.78 5.47 -40.46
N ILE A 87 4.25 6.50 -39.78
CA ILE A 87 3.83 6.43 -38.37
C ILE A 87 2.71 5.39 -38.20
N SER A 88 1.69 5.41 -39.06
CA SER A 88 0.56 4.48 -39.00
C SER A 88 1.00 3.02 -39.16
N ALA A 89 1.97 2.75 -40.04
CA ALA A 89 2.49 1.40 -40.28
C ALA A 89 3.29 0.84 -39.09
N ASN A 90 3.88 1.71 -38.26
CA ASN A 90 4.68 1.32 -37.11
C ASN A 90 3.97 1.56 -35.75
N TRP A 91 2.75 2.09 -35.78
CA TRP A 91 2.01 2.51 -34.59
C TRP A 91 1.77 1.38 -33.58
N ASP A 92 1.39 0.18 -34.05
CA ASP A 92 1.11 -0.96 -33.16
C ASP A 92 2.36 -1.41 -32.39
N SER A 93 3.53 -1.39 -33.04
CA SER A 93 4.80 -1.69 -32.39
C SER A 93 5.16 -0.63 -31.35
N LEU A 94 4.97 0.64 -31.69
CA LEU A 94 5.23 1.77 -30.79
C LEU A 94 4.33 1.72 -29.55
N LYS A 95 3.04 1.43 -29.77
CA LYS A 95 2.04 1.23 -28.73
C LYS A 95 2.41 0.08 -27.79
N GLY A 96 2.92 -1.03 -28.32
CA GLY A 96 3.41 -2.16 -27.53
C GLY A 96 4.55 -1.75 -26.58
N TYR A 97 5.57 -1.05 -27.07
CA TYR A 97 6.68 -0.60 -26.23
C TYR A 97 6.26 0.44 -25.18
N ILE A 98 5.38 1.39 -25.54
CA ILE A 98 4.81 2.37 -24.60
C ILE A 98 3.99 1.66 -23.51
N SER A 99 3.23 0.62 -23.87
CA SER A 99 2.46 -0.17 -22.90
C SER A 99 3.36 -0.82 -21.86
N ILE A 100 4.46 -1.45 -22.30
CA ILE A 100 5.44 -2.09 -21.40
C ILE A 100 6.10 -1.05 -20.48
N LEU A 101 6.47 0.12 -21.03
CA LEU A 101 7.05 1.20 -20.22
C LEU A 101 6.05 1.70 -19.17
N ASN A 102 4.80 1.95 -19.57
CA ASN A 102 3.75 2.39 -18.66
C ASN A 102 3.45 1.36 -17.56
N GLU A 103 3.48 0.07 -17.87
CA GLU A 103 3.31 -1.00 -16.89
C GLU A 103 4.43 -0.97 -15.84
N LYS A 104 5.69 -0.83 -16.28
CA LYS A 104 6.83 -0.73 -15.35
C LYS A 104 6.81 0.53 -14.48
N ILE A 105 6.37 1.67 -15.03
CA ILE A 105 6.22 2.90 -14.25
C ILE A 105 5.11 2.73 -13.20
N LYS A 106 3.97 2.13 -13.59
CA LYS A 106 2.88 1.82 -12.66
C LYS A 106 3.33 0.89 -11.53
N ASP A 107 4.14 -0.11 -11.83
CA ASP A 107 4.70 -1.02 -10.81
C ASP A 107 5.57 -0.25 -9.80
N VAL A 108 6.43 0.66 -10.27
CA VAL A 108 7.25 1.52 -9.39
C VAL A 108 6.36 2.36 -8.48
N ASP A 109 5.36 3.05 -9.06
CA ASP A 109 4.44 3.90 -8.30
C ASP A 109 3.63 3.08 -7.29
N ARG A 110 3.20 1.87 -7.67
CA ARG A 110 2.45 0.95 -6.81
C ARG A 110 3.29 0.47 -5.62
N ILE A 111 4.55 0.10 -5.83
CA ILE A 111 5.47 -0.33 -4.76
C ILE A 111 5.67 0.82 -3.76
N ILE A 112 5.93 2.03 -4.24
CA ILE A 112 6.11 3.22 -3.39
C ILE A 112 4.84 3.51 -2.59
N PHE A 113 3.67 3.47 -3.26
CA PHE A 113 2.38 3.69 -2.62
C PHE A 113 2.11 2.67 -1.52
N LEU A 114 2.19 1.36 -1.83
CA LEU A 114 1.95 0.28 -0.88
C LEU A 114 2.88 0.39 0.33
N SER A 115 4.16 0.69 0.12
CA SER A 115 5.10 0.84 1.22
C SER A 115 4.72 1.98 2.16
N LYS A 116 4.29 3.12 1.60
CA LYS A 116 3.86 4.27 2.40
C LYS A 116 2.60 3.94 3.19
N GLU A 117 1.61 3.32 2.53
CA GLU A 117 0.36 2.91 3.16
C GLU A 117 0.59 1.92 4.30
N VAL A 118 1.46 0.91 4.11
CA VAL A 118 1.81 -0.05 5.17
C VAL A 118 2.45 0.66 6.37
N SER A 119 3.40 1.57 6.15
CA SER A 119 4.07 2.31 7.23
C SER A 119 3.10 3.20 8.02
N VAL A 120 2.26 3.95 7.31
CA VAL A 120 1.25 4.83 7.91
C VAL A 120 0.22 4.00 8.69
N THR A 121 -0.33 2.96 8.06
CA THR A 121 -1.34 2.08 8.68
C THR A 121 -0.77 1.40 9.92
N MET A 122 0.48 0.94 9.88
CA MET A 122 1.14 0.33 11.03
C MET A 122 1.24 1.31 12.21
N SER A 123 1.64 2.56 11.95
CA SER A 123 1.70 3.61 12.98
C SER A 123 0.32 3.89 13.59
N HIS A 124 -0.74 3.91 12.77
CA HIS A 124 -2.11 4.05 13.25
C HIS A 124 -2.52 2.90 14.16
N ILE A 125 -2.30 1.64 13.76
CA ILE A 125 -2.64 0.45 14.57
C ILE A 125 -1.95 0.49 15.93
N VAL A 126 -0.65 0.83 15.96
CA VAL A 126 0.11 0.94 17.23
C VAL A 126 -0.52 1.99 18.15
N ASN A 127 -0.87 3.16 17.61
CA ASN A 127 -1.47 4.24 18.39
C ASN A 127 -2.89 3.90 18.86
N GLU A 128 -3.71 3.30 17.99
CA GLU A 128 -5.06 2.84 18.30
C GLU A 128 -5.06 1.79 19.42
N ASN A 129 -4.13 0.83 19.38
CA ASN A 129 -3.95 -0.17 20.44
C ASN A 129 -3.51 0.47 21.77
N LYS A 130 -2.59 1.43 21.73
CA LYS A 130 -2.18 2.19 22.94
C LYS A 130 -3.33 2.97 23.55
N ILE A 131 -4.11 3.68 22.74
CA ILE A 131 -5.29 4.42 23.20
C ILE A 131 -6.31 3.45 23.80
N SER A 132 -6.59 2.33 23.12
CA SER A 132 -7.52 1.31 23.59
C SER A 132 -7.09 0.70 24.92
N LEU A 133 -5.80 0.45 25.11
CA LEU A 133 -5.24 -0.01 26.38
C LEU A 133 -5.52 1.00 27.52
N VAL A 134 -5.28 2.30 27.28
CA VAL A 134 -5.56 3.35 28.27
C VAL A 134 -7.05 3.41 28.60
N LEU A 135 -7.92 3.33 27.59
CA LEU A 135 -9.37 3.33 27.80
C LEU A 135 -9.84 2.12 28.61
N LEU A 136 -9.31 0.93 28.34
CA LEU A 136 -9.62 -0.29 29.09
C LEU A 136 -9.10 -0.25 30.53
N PHE A 137 -7.91 0.34 30.74
CA PHE A 137 -7.39 0.56 32.09
C PHE A 137 -8.29 1.51 32.89
N CYS A 138 -8.72 2.63 32.29
CA CYS A 138 -9.70 3.53 32.89
C CYS A 138 -11.03 2.83 33.16
N SER A 139 -11.52 2.02 32.23
CA SER A 139 -12.74 1.22 32.40
C SER A 139 -12.64 0.29 33.62
N SER A 140 -11.53 -0.44 33.75
CA SER A 140 -11.27 -1.30 34.91
C SER A 140 -11.20 -0.51 36.23
N LEU A 141 -10.58 0.67 36.22
CA LEU A 141 -10.49 1.53 37.41
C LEU A 141 -11.88 2.02 37.85
N PHE A 142 -12.72 2.47 36.92
CA PHE A 142 -14.07 2.92 37.23
C PHE A 142 -14.99 1.77 37.68
N LEU A 143 -14.78 0.56 37.18
CA LEU A 143 -15.44 -0.65 37.68
C LEU A 143 -15.10 -0.90 39.16
N LEU A 144 -13.82 -0.80 39.53
CA LEU A 144 -13.38 -0.97 40.93
C LEU A 144 -14.00 0.08 41.86
N LEU A 145 -14.19 1.30 41.38
CA LEU A 145 -14.86 2.39 42.09
C LEU A 145 -16.40 2.29 42.04
N ASN A 146 -16.95 1.21 41.47
CA ASN A 146 -18.39 0.95 41.34
C ASN A 146 -19.15 1.95 40.43
N PHE A 147 -18.45 2.68 39.56
CA PHE A 147 -19.02 3.57 38.55
C PHE A 147 -19.26 2.82 37.22
N VAL A 148 -20.21 1.88 37.22
CA VAL A 148 -20.47 0.95 36.11
C VAL A 148 -20.78 1.66 34.78
N GLY A 149 -21.59 2.72 34.79
CA GLY A 149 -21.96 3.45 33.58
C GLY A 149 -20.76 4.14 32.90
N ILE A 150 -19.85 4.71 33.68
CA ILE A 150 -18.64 5.35 33.16
C ILE A 150 -17.70 4.28 32.61
N ALA A 151 -17.51 3.18 33.35
CA ALA A 151 -16.68 2.07 32.88
C ALA A 151 -17.16 1.51 31.53
N PHE A 152 -18.48 1.40 31.35
CA PHE A 152 -19.07 0.96 30.09
C PHE A 152 -18.76 1.91 28.92
N LEU A 153 -18.87 3.23 29.12
CA LEU A 153 -18.54 4.21 28.07
C LEU A 153 -17.10 4.08 27.59
N PHE A 154 -16.14 3.97 28.51
CA PHE A 154 -14.73 3.76 28.17
C PHE A 154 -14.51 2.45 27.41
N SER A 155 -15.17 1.38 27.83
CA SER A 155 -15.09 0.08 27.13
C SER A 155 -15.72 0.12 25.74
N GLY A 156 -16.80 0.89 25.56
CA GLY A 156 -17.47 1.09 24.26
C GLY A 156 -16.62 1.86 23.27
N LEU A 157 -15.95 2.92 23.74
CA LEU A 157 -14.99 3.65 22.92
C LEU A 157 -13.80 2.75 22.52
N ALA A 158 -13.26 1.98 23.47
CA ALA A 158 -12.21 1.01 23.18
C ALA A 158 -12.66 -0.02 22.14
N PHE A 159 -13.89 -0.55 22.26
CA PHE A 159 -14.45 -1.50 21.30
C PHE A 159 -14.44 -0.94 19.87
N GLY A 160 -14.93 0.29 19.67
CA GLY A 160 -15.01 0.91 18.36
C GLY A 160 -13.62 1.13 17.74
N ILE A 161 -12.67 1.63 18.52
CA ILE A 161 -11.29 1.83 18.07
C ILE A 161 -10.64 0.49 17.69
N LEU A 162 -10.83 -0.54 18.50
CA LEU A 162 -10.27 -1.87 18.24
C LEU A 162 -10.85 -2.54 16.99
N ALA A 163 -12.15 -2.35 16.73
CA ALA A 163 -12.77 -2.84 15.50
C ALA A 163 -12.14 -2.20 14.26
N ILE A 164 -11.87 -0.89 14.31
CA ILE A 164 -11.17 -0.16 13.25
C ILE A 164 -9.73 -0.67 13.12
N ALA A 165 -9.01 -0.82 14.23
CA ALA A 165 -7.63 -1.29 14.25
C ALA A 165 -7.48 -2.70 13.64
N ILE A 166 -8.42 -3.61 13.94
CA ILE A 166 -8.44 -4.96 13.36
C ILE A 166 -8.71 -4.90 11.86
N ALA A 167 -9.70 -4.12 11.41
CA ALA A 167 -9.99 -3.97 9.98
C ALA A 167 -8.78 -3.39 9.21
N SER A 168 -8.15 -2.35 9.77
CA SER A 168 -6.93 -1.75 9.23
C SER A 168 -5.76 -2.76 9.20
N SER A 169 -5.61 -3.56 10.24
CA SER A 169 -4.59 -4.63 10.31
C SER A 169 -4.79 -5.67 9.21
N LEU A 170 -6.03 -6.11 8.97
CA LEU A 170 -6.34 -7.08 7.91
C LEU A 170 -6.04 -6.52 6.51
N ASN A 171 -6.33 -5.24 6.27
CA ASN A 171 -5.96 -4.58 5.02
C ASN A 171 -4.44 -4.43 4.89
N CYS A 172 -3.75 -4.10 5.98
CA CYS A 172 -2.29 -4.02 6.01
C CYS A 172 -1.64 -5.37 5.66
N VAL A 173 -2.17 -6.49 6.16
CA VAL A 173 -1.70 -7.83 5.77
C VAL A 173 -1.77 -8.05 4.26
N LYS A 174 -2.89 -7.67 3.62
CA LYS A 174 -3.04 -7.76 2.16
C LYS A 174 -1.99 -6.93 1.42
N TYR A 175 -1.75 -5.70 1.88
CA TYR A 175 -0.75 -4.84 1.27
C TYR A 175 0.66 -5.39 1.43
N VAL A 176 0.99 -5.96 2.60
CA VAL A 176 2.29 -6.61 2.84
C VAL A 176 2.48 -7.82 1.94
N ASP A 177 1.44 -8.63 1.73
CA ASP A 177 1.51 -9.78 0.84
C ASP A 177 1.65 -9.35 -0.64
N GLU A 178 0.92 -8.31 -1.09
CA GLU A 178 1.10 -7.73 -2.44
C GLU A 178 2.53 -7.19 -2.63
N LEU A 179 3.07 -6.53 -1.61
CA LEU A 179 4.45 -6.04 -1.63
C LEU A 179 5.46 -7.19 -1.73
N LYS A 180 5.21 -8.30 -1.02
CA LYS A 180 6.02 -9.51 -1.08
C LYS A 180 6.03 -10.14 -2.49
N ASP A 181 4.91 -10.13 -3.18
CA ASP A 181 4.83 -10.62 -4.56
C ASP A 181 5.71 -9.77 -5.49
N PHE A 182 5.71 -8.43 -5.32
CA PHE A 182 6.65 -7.57 -6.03
C PHE A 182 8.10 -7.88 -5.68
N PHE A 183 8.44 -8.06 -4.40
CA PHE A 183 9.79 -8.48 -4.00
C PHE A 183 10.24 -9.75 -4.72
N SER A 184 9.36 -10.76 -4.83
CA SER A 184 9.70 -12.02 -5.51
C SER A 184 9.97 -11.87 -7.01
N LYS A 185 9.43 -10.82 -7.67
CA LYS A 185 9.69 -10.53 -9.09
C LYS A 185 11.05 -9.87 -9.31
N TYR A 186 11.59 -9.19 -8.30
CA TYR A 186 12.81 -8.38 -8.40
C TYR A 186 13.99 -8.93 -7.57
N ALA A 187 13.78 -9.97 -6.76
CA ALA A 187 14.82 -10.69 -6.00
C ALA A 187 15.51 -11.75 -6.86
#